data_AF-A0A915IRX7-F1
#
_entry.id   AF-A0A915IRX7-F1
#
_cell.length_a   1.000
_cell.length_b   1.000
_cell.length_c   1.000
_cell.angle_alpha   90.00
_cell.angle_beta   90.00
_cell.angle_gamma   90.00
#
_symmetry.space_group_name_H-M   'P 1'
#
loop_
_entity.id
_entity.type
_entity.pdbx_description
1 polymer ?
#
loop_
_entity_poly.entity_id
_entity_poly.type
_entity_poly.pdbx_seq_one_letter_code
_entity_poly.pdbx_strand_id
1 'polypeptide(L)'
;SKFITPLLRLGFKKSLEPPDFYKVLAQDESRTLCYALEESWENEVNESKVKNRPAKLHNAIYFVFGRKYILLGSILVFEILTVSTSGLREMEAGKIMNLLSNDVARFDQTVIFLHYFWAAPLSLIGFVALLWYEMGPSCLAGFLGLIILVPIQAFMGRKMGYYRRQVATLSDKRIGIMNELLNGIRVIKMYAWEIPFSQLVDAIRIK
;
A
#
# COMPACT_ATOMS: atom_id res chain seq x y z
N SER A 1 18.23 11.51 4.82
CA SER A 1 18.39 10.57 5.95
C SER A 1 18.65 11.24 7.31
N LYS A 2 18.80 12.58 7.42
CA LYS A 2 19.15 13.25 8.69
C LYS A 2 18.12 13.08 9.83
N PHE A 3 16.85 12.78 9.51
CA PHE A 3 15.77 12.67 10.50
C PHE A 3 15.50 11.24 11.00
N ILE A 4 15.79 10.22 10.19
CA ILE A 4 15.43 8.83 10.55
C ILE A 4 16.49 8.22 11.47
N THR A 5 17.78 8.50 11.26
CA THR A 5 18.88 7.92 12.04
C THR A 5 18.83 8.23 13.53
N PRO A 6 18.50 9.47 13.98
CA PRO A 6 18.33 9.77 15.41
C PRO A 6 17.13 9.06 16.03
N LEU A 7 16.00 8.98 15.31
CA LEU A 7 14.78 8.31 15.76
C LEU A 7 14.99 6.81 15.94
N LEU A 8 15.70 6.17 15.00
CA LEU A 8 16.05 4.75 15.10
C LEU A 8 16.95 4.47 16.30
N ARG A 9 17.98 5.31 16.52
CA ARG A 9 18.85 5.19 17.71
C ARG A 9 18.08 5.38 19.02
N LEU A 10 17.05 6.22 19.02
CA LEU A 10 16.17 6.43 20.16
C LEU A 10 15.28 5.20 20.40
N GLY A 11 14.71 4.64 19.33
CA GLY A 11 13.92 3.41 19.37
C GLY A 11 14.70 2.15 19.80
N PHE A 12 16.02 2.11 19.56
CA PHE A 12 16.90 1.06 20.09
C PHE A 12 17.18 1.19 21.59
N LYS A 13 17.00 2.38 22.18
CA LYS A 13 17.29 2.66 23.59
C LYS A 13 16.03 2.68 24.46
N LYS A 14 14.90 3.07 23.90
CA LYS A 14 13.60 3.14 24.59
C LYS A 14 12.45 2.89 23.62
N SER A 15 11.31 2.46 24.16
CA SER A 15 10.05 2.48 23.41
C SER A 15 9.72 3.92 23.02
N LEU A 16 9.39 4.14 21.74
CA LEU A 16 9.09 5.49 21.24
C LEU A 16 7.72 5.94 21.75
N GLU A 17 7.68 7.15 22.29
CA GLU A 17 6.44 7.80 22.73
C GLU A 17 6.03 8.90 21.73
N PRO A 18 4.75 9.31 21.68
CA PRO A 18 4.29 10.37 20.78
C PRO A 18 5.15 11.66 20.72
N PRO A 19 5.73 12.19 21.83
CA PRO A 19 6.60 13.37 21.77
C PRO A 19 7.98 13.13 21.14
N ASP A 20 8.40 11.87 20.95
CA ASP A 20 9.69 11.52 20.33
C ASP A 20 9.67 11.64 18.80
N PHE A 21 8.48 11.70 18.21
CA PHE A 21 8.31 11.85 16.78
C PHE A 21 8.49 13.32 16.37
N TYR A 22 9.11 13.52 15.20
CA TYR A 22 9.22 14.86 14.63
C TYR A 22 7.84 15.45 14.40
N LYS A 23 7.72 16.75 14.67
CA LYS A 23 6.53 17.51 14.29
C LYS A 23 6.32 17.40 12.79
N VAL A 24 5.05 17.30 12.40
CA VAL A 24 4.61 17.23 11.01
C VAL A 24 5.17 18.43 10.24
N LEU A 25 5.53 18.25 8.97
CA LEU A 25 6.01 19.35 8.13
C LEU A 25 4.96 20.47 8.12
N ALA A 26 5.39 21.74 8.16
CA ALA A 26 4.49 22.89 8.23
C ALA A 26 3.43 22.91 7.11
N GLN A 27 3.72 22.35 5.94
CA GLN A 27 2.80 22.22 4.80
C GLN A 27 1.66 21.20 5.03
N ASP A 28 1.86 20.23 5.92
CA ASP A 28 0.91 19.17 6.28
C ASP A 28 0.41 19.38 7.73
N GLU A 29 0.83 20.46 8.38
CA GLU A 29 0.37 20.86 9.71
C GLU A 29 -1.07 21.38 9.62
N SER A 30 -1.94 20.85 10.49
CA SER A 30 -3.35 21.22 10.51
C SER A 30 -3.58 22.72 10.65
N ARG A 31 -2.67 23.45 11.33
CA ARG A 31 -2.72 24.91 11.48
C ARG A 31 -2.58 25.63 10.15
N THR A 32 -1.61 25.26 9.33
CA THR A 32 -1.37 25.90 8.03
C THR A 32 -2.52 25.62 7.06
N LEU A 33 -3.03 24.38 7.09
CA LEU A 33 -4.22 24.01 6.32
C LEU A 33 -5.48 24.73 6.83
N CYS A 34 -5.59 24.96 8.14
CA CYS A 34 -6.67 25.74 8.74
C CYS A 34 -6.62 27.20 8.29
N TYR A 35 -5.44 27.83 8.31
CA TYR A 35 -5.29 29.20 7.83
C TYR A 35 -5.61 29.33 6.34
N ALA A 36 -5.14 28.40 5.50
CA ALA A 36 -5.49 28.39 4.08
C ALA A 36 -7.01 28.18 3.85
N LEU A 37 -7.67 27.39 4.71
CA LEU A 37 -9.11 27.19 4.68
C LEU A 37 -9.88 28.43 5.14
N GLU A 38 -9.42 29.10 6.19
CA GLU A 38 -9.99 30.35 6.68
C GLU A 38 -9.87 31.46 5.63
N GLU A 39 -8.69 31.63 5.02
CA GLU A 39 -8.46 32.62 3.97
C GLU A 39 -9.35 32.36 2.73
N SER A 40 -9.46 31.09 2.31
CA SER A 40 -10.34 30.73 1.20
C SER A 40 -11.84 30.87 1.54
N TRP A 41 -12.22 30.64 2.80
CA TRP A 41 -13.58 30.85 3.29
C TRP A 41 -13.94 32.34 3.31
N GLU A 42 -13.06 33.21 3.80
CA GLU A 42 -13.27 34.65 3.78
C GLU A 42 -13.41 35.19 2.36
N ASN A 43 -12.60 34.71 1.42
CA ASN A 43 -12.70 35.05 0.01
C ASN A 43 -14.05 34.62 -0.60
N GLU A 44 -14.54 33.41 -0.31
CA GLU A 44 -15.85 32.93 -0.78
C GLU A 44 -17.01 33.72 -0.15
N VAL A 45 -16.91 34.09 1.14
CA VAL A 45 -17.91 34.92 1.82
C VAL A 45 -17.96 36.32 1.21
N ASN A 46 -16.82 36.93 0.91
CA ASN A 46 -16.74 38.25 0.28
C ASN A 46 -17.30 38.22 -1.15
N GLU A 47 -16.96 37.21 -1.95
CA GLU A 47 -17.56 37.05 -3.28
C GLU A 47 -19.07 36.81 -3.20
N SER A 48 -19.54 36.08 -2.19
CA SER A 48 -20.96 35.76 -2.02
C SER A 48 -21.79 36.99 -1.67
N LYS A 49 -21.23 37.93 -0.92
CA LYS A 49 -21.83 39.26 -0.68
C LYS A 49 -21.95 40.07 -1.97
N VAL A 50 -20.90 40.07 -2.81
CA VAL A 50 -20.90 40.80 -4.10
C VAL A 50 -21.88 40.19 -5.10
N LYS A 51 -21.92 38.86 -5.17
CA LYS A 51 -22.77 38.12 -6.13
C LYS A 51 -24.19 37.85 -5.60
N ASN A 52 -24.53 38.35 -4.42
CA ASN A 52 -25.82 38.20 -3.75
C ASN A 52 -26.31 36.73 -3.70
N ARG A 53 -25.38 35.82 -3.34
CA ARG A 53 -25.61 34.36 -3.27
C ARG A 53 -25.28 33.85 -1.86
N PRO A 54 -25.85 32.71 -1.42
CA PRO A 54 -25.45 32.10 -0.16
C PRO A 54 -24.02 31.57 -0.23
N ALA A 55 -23.21 31.84 0.80
CA ALA A 55 -21.84 31.34 0.92
C ALA A 55 -21.82 29.81 1.08
N LYS A 56 -20.89 29.15 0.39
CA LYS A 56 -20.84 27.70 0.27
C LYS A 56 -19.49 27.16 0.74
N LEU A 57 -19.47 26.52 1.90
CA LEU A 57 -18.25 26.00 2.55
C LEU A 57 -17.51 24.96 1.69
N HIS A 58 -18.24 24.17 0.91
CA HIS A 58 -17.65 23.15 0.05
C HIS A 58 -16.72 23.72 -1.04
N ASN A 59 -16.94 24.96 -1.49
CA ASN A 59 -16.08 25.61 -2.49
C ASN A 59 -14.70 25.93 -1.91
N ALA A 60 -14.65 26.43 -0.67
CA ALA A 60 -13.41 26.70 0.04
C ALA A 60 -12.63 25.39 0.32
N ILE A 61 -13.33 24.35 0.78
CA ILE A 61 -12.76 23.01 1.00
C ILE A 61 -12.18 22.43 -0.31
N TYR A 62 -12.94 22.53 -1.41
CA TYR A 62 -12.50 22.06 -2.72
C TYR A 62 -11.29 22.83 -3.25
N PHE A 63 -11.19 24.13 -2.98
CA PHE A 63 -10.06 24.93 -3.44
C PHE A 63 -8.76 24.57 -2.71
N VAL A 64 -8.82 24.37 -1.38
CA VAL A 64 -7.66 24.06 -0.54
C VAL A 64 -7.19 22.62 -0.70
N PHE A 65 -8.11 21.67 -0.68
CA PHE A 65 -7.78 20.24 -0.72
C PHE A 65 -7.95 19.66 -2.13
N GLY A 66 -8.96 20.09 -2.87
CA GLY A 66 -9.38 19.45 -4.11
C GLY A 66 -8.30 19.39 -5.18
N ARG A 67 -7.48 20.42 -5.42
CA ARG A 67 -6.49 20.39 -6.53
C ARG A 67 -5.51 19.21 -6.45
N LYS A 68 -5.10 18.80 -5.23
CA LYS A 68 -4.23 17.63 -5.03
C LYS A 68 -5.01 16.31 -5.10
N TYR A 69 -6.19 16.25 -4.50
CA TYR A 69 -7.02 15.03 -4.47
C TYR A 69 -7.81 14.78 -5.75
N ILE A 70 -8.04 15.76 -6.61
CA ILE A 70 -8.69 15.61 -7.93
C ILE A 70 -7.79 14.86 -8.89
N LEU A 71 -6.46 15.08 -8.86
CA LEU A 71 -5.54 14.34 -9.72
C LEU A 71 -5.50 12.85 -9.32
N LEU A 72 -5.50 12.57 -8.02
CA LEU A 72 -5.56 11.19 -7.51
C LEU A 72 -6.95 10.59 -7.74
N GLY A 73 -8.00 11.36 -7.48
CA GLY A 73 -9.39 10.96 -7.62
C GLY A 73 -9.85 10.79 -9.06
N SER A 74 -9.34 11.57 -10.01
CA SER A 74 -9.68 11.44 -11.44
C SER A 74 -9.10 10.16 -12.03
N ILE A 75 -7.89 9.78 -11.61
CA ILE A 75 -7.29 8.51 -12.02
C ILE A 75 -8.08 7.33 -11.42
N LEU A 76 -8.46 7.42 -10.14
CA LEU A 76 -9.32 6.41 -9.50
C LEU A 76 -10.69 6.29 -10.16
N VAL A 77 -11.36 7.41 -10.44
CA VAL A 77 -12.68 7.42 -11.10
C VAL A 77 -12.56 6.89 -12.53
N PHE A 78 -11.51 7.24 -13.27
CA PHE A 78 -11.25 6.69 -14.59
C PHE A 78 -11.11 5.17 -14.52
N GLU A 79 -10.33 4.64 -13.58
CA GLU A 79 -10.13 3.20 -13.41
C GLU A 79 -11.43 2.48 -13.01
N ILE A 80 -12.22 3.04 -12.08
CA ILE A 80 -13.54 2.52 -11.67
C ILE A 80 -14.53 2.52 -12.86
N LEU A 81 -14.55 3.58 -13.67
CA LEU A 81 -15.39 3.68 -14.86
C LEU A 81 -14.98 2.71 -15.96
N THR A 82 -13.69 2.35 -16.03
CA THR A 82 -13.19 1.36 -17.00
C THR A 82 -13.46 -0.07 -16.55
N VAL A 83 -13.56 -0.32 -15.23
CA VAL A 83 -13.68 -1.67 -14.65
C VAL A 83 -15.10 -2.24 -14.66
N SER A 84 -16.19 -1.49 -14.41
CA SER A 84 -17.55 -2.03 -14.60
C SER A 84 -18.68 -1.03 -14.32
N THR A 85 -19.51 -0.75 -15.32
CA THR A 85 -20.85 -0.16 -15.16
C THR A 85 -21.92 -1.18 -14.73
N SER A 86 -21.57 -2.47 -14.69
CA SER A 86 -22.48 -3.59 -14.43
C SER A 86 -22.55 -4.03 -12.96
N GLY A 87 -21.56 -3.70 -12.11
CA GLY A 87 -21.52 -4.10 -10.70
C GLY A 87 -21.81 -2.99 -9.66
N LEU A 88 -21.89 -1.72 -10.08
CA LEU A 88 -21.99 -0.57 -9.17
C LEU A 88 -23.37 -0.42 -8.50
N ARG A 89 -24.44 -0.99 -9.06
CA ARG A 89 -25.82 -0.78 -8.58
C ARG A 89 -26.18 -1.64 -7.34
N GLU A 90 -25.36 -2.64 -7.01
CA GLU A 90 -25.55 -3.56 -5.89
C GLU A 90 -24.51 -3.37 -4.76
N MET A 91 -23.54 -2.46 -4.92
CA MET A 91 -22.48 -2.26 -3.94
C MET A 91 -22.92 -1.32 -2.82
N GLU A 92 -23.05 -1.85 -1.61
CA GLU A 92 -23.31 -1.09 -0.39
C GLU A 92 -22.22 -0.03 -0.14
N ALA A 93 -22.59 1.16 0.36
CA ALA A 93 -21.68 2.30 0.53
C ALA A 93 -20.42 1.96 1.38
N GLY A 94 -20.55 1.06 2.36
CA GLY A 94 -19.42 0.56 3.14
C GLY A 94 -18.41 -0.26 2.33
N LYS A 95 -18.88 -1.01 1.33
CA LYS A 95 -18.03 -1.78 0.41
C LYS A 95 -17.27 -0.87 -0.54
N ILE A 96 -17.91 0.21 -0.99
CA ILE A 96 -17.26 1.27 -1.78
C ILE A 96 -16.17 1.96 -0.95
N MET A 97 -16.44 2.30 0.31
CA MET A 97 -15.46 2.95 1.18
C MET A 97 -14.26 2.04 1.52
N ASN A 98 -14.50 0.75 1.74
CA ASN A 98 -13.45 -0.22 2.00
C ASN A 98 -12.58 -0.47 0.75
N LEU A 99 -13.20 -0.57 -0.44
CA LEU A 99 -12.49 -0.63 -1.71
C LEU A 99 -11.65 0.63 -1.91
N LEU A 100 -12.23 1.81 -1.74
CA LEU A 100 -11.53 3.09 -1.87
C LEU A 100 -10.34 3.19 -0.91
N SER A 101 -10.51 2.81 0.36
CA SER A 101 -9.42 2.90 1.37
C SER A 101 -8.27 1.96 1.06
N ASN A 102 -8.57 0.74 0.61
CA ASN A 102 -7.56 -0.25 0.23
C ASN A 102 -6.89 0.08 -1.12
N ASP A 103 -7.66 0.62 -2.06
CA ASP A 103 -7.19 0.96 -3.39
C ASP A 103 -6.39 2.26 -3.40
N VAL A 104 -6.72 3.24 -2.56
CA VAL A 104 -5.90 4.46 -2.38
C VAL A 104 -4.49 4.11 -1.88
N ALA A 105 -4.38 3.19 -0.91
CA ALA A 105 -3.08 2.73 -0.42
C ALA A 105 -2.27 1.98 -1.49
N ARG A 106 -2.95 1.21 -2.35
CA ARG A 106 -2.32 0.55 -3.50
C ARG A 106 -1.94 1.55 -4.61
N PHE A 107 -2.74 2.58 -4.81
CA PHE A 107 -2.53 3.61 -5.81
C PHE A 107 -1.25 4.41 -5.53
N ASP A 108 -0.99 4.74 -4.26
CA ASP A 108 0.24 5.40 -3.84
C ASP A 108 1.49 4.58 -4.24
N GLN A 109 1.43 3.25 -4.06
CA GLN A 109 2.49 2.35 -4.54
C GLN A 109 2.58 2.32 -6.08
N THR A 110 1.44 2.26 -6.78
CA THR A 110 1.38 2.25 -8.24
C THR A 110 2.00 3.50 -8.86
N VAL A 111 1.76 4.69 -8.29
CA VAL A 111 2.35 5.95 -8.78
C VAL A 111 3.88 5.91 -8.70
N ILE A 112 4.42 5.36 -7.60
CA ILE A 112 5.87 5.14 -7.46
C ILE A 112 6.38 4.20 -8.55
N PHE A 113 5.71 3.06 -8.78
CA PHE A 113 6.11 2.11 -9.83
C PHE A 113 6.02 2.70 -11.24
N LEU A 114 5.01 3.54 -11.51
CA LEU A 114 4.86 4.23 -12.80
C LEU A 114 6.02 5.20 -13.06
N HIS A 115 6.48 5.91 -12.03
CA HIS A 115 7.66 6.76 -12.15
C HIS A 115 8.91 5.94 -12.47
N TYR A 116 9.11 4.81 -11.77
CA TYR A 116 10.23 3.90 -12.04
C TYR A 116 10.17 3.28 -13.43
N PHE A 117 8.99 3.07 -14.00
CA PHE A 117 8.82 2.45 -15.31
C PHE A 117 9.58 3.18 -16.43
N TRP A 118 9.59 4.52 -16.42
CA TRP A 118 10.32 5.31 -17.42
C TRP A 118 11.68 5.80 -16.93
N ALA A 119 11.83 6.07 -15.62
CA ALA A 119 13.08 6.53 -15.04
C ALA A 119 14.18 5.44 -15.03
N ALA A 120 13.79 4.17 -14.82
CA ALA A 120 14.74 3.07 -14.74
C ALA A 120 15.44 2.75 -16.08
N PRO A 121 14.73 2.66 -17.24
CA PRO A 121 15.38 2.51 -18.54
C PRO A 121 16.32 3.66 -18.87
N LEU A 122 15.90 4.91 -18.60
CA LEU A 122 16.72 6.09 -18.87
C LEU A 122 18.02 6.07 -18.04
N SER A 123 17.90 5.71 -16.76
CA SER A 123 19.04 5.58 -15.85
C SER A 123 19.97 4.43 -16.27
N LEU A 124 19.41 3.29 -16.69
CA LEU A 124 20.18 2.14 -17.19
C LEU A 124 21.01 2.52 -18.43
N ILE A 125 20.42 3.25 -19.38
CA ILE A 125 21.15 3.75 -20.57
C ILE A 125 22.31 4.65 -20.15
N GLY A 126 22.09 5.57 -19.20
CA GLY A 126 23.14 6.42 -18.65
C GLY A 126 24.30 5.62 -18.03
N PHE A 127 23.98 4.63 -17.19
CA PHE A 127 25.01 3.75 -16.60
C PHE A 127 25.79 2.95 -17.64
N VAL A 128 25.11 2.37 -18.63
CA VAL A 128 25.76 1.61 -19.71
C VAL A 128 26.69 2.51 -20.52
N ALA A 129 26.26 3.72 -20.86
CA ALA A 129 27.06 4.68 -21.62
C ALA A 129 28.31 5.13 -20.86
N LEU A 130 28.17 5.41 -19.56
CA LEU A 130 29.29 5.82 -18.71
C LEU A 130 30.30 4.68 -18.50
N LEU A 131 29.80 3.46 -18.27
CA LEU A 131 30.66 2.26 -18.18
C LEU A 131 31.42 1.98 -19.48
N TRP A 132 30.75 2.16 -20.63
CA TRP A 132 31.39 2.00 -21.94
C TRP A 132 32.49 3.04 -22.17
N TYR A 133 32.31 4.28 -21.71
CA TYR A 133 33.32 5.33 -21.80
C TYR A 133 34.58 5.02 -20.97
N GLU A 134 34.41 4.53 -19.74
CA GLU A 134 35.52 4.28 -18.81
C GLU A 134 36.29 2.97 -19.10
N MET A 135 35.57 1.90 -19.44
CA MET A 135 36.13 0.53 -19.45
C MET A 135 36.08 -0.14 -20.84
N GLY A 136 35.52 0.54 -21.84
CA GLY A 136 35.41 0.04 -23.21
C GLY A 136 34.64 -1.30 -23.29
N PRO A 137 35.03 -2.22 -24.21
CA PRO A 137 34.27 -3.46 -24.45
C PRO A 137 34.31 -4.46 -23.29
N SER A 138 35.17 -4.26 -22.28
CA SER A 138 35.30 -5.14 -21.11
C SER A 138 33.99 -5.24 -20.30
N CYS A 139 33.15 -4.19 -20.34
CA CYS A 139 31.84 -4.18 -19.69
C CYS A 139 30.88 -5.27 -20.18
N LEU A 140 31.05 -5.77 -21.41
CA LEU A 140 30.19 -6.80 -21.99
C LEU A 140 30.21 -8.10 -21.19
N ALA A 141 31.33 -8.46 -20.55
CA ALA A 141 31.43 -9.63 -19.70
C ALA A 141 30.53 -9.53 -18.46
N GLY A 142 30.43 -8.33 -17.88
CA GLY A 142 29.53 -8.04 -16.75
C GLY A 142 28.06 -8.14 -17.14
N PHE A 143 27.69 -7.57 -18.29
CA PHE A 143 26.32 -7.70 -18.83
C PHE A 143 25.96 -9.16 -19.15
N LEU A 144 26.90 -9.94 -19.68
CA LEU A 144 26.70 -11.37 -19.92
C LEU A 144 26.41 -12.12 -18.61
N GLY A 145 27.14 -11.81 -17.54
CA GLY A 145 26.88 -12.35 -16.21
C GLY A 145 25.47 -12.00 -15.69
N LEU A 146 25.02 -10.76 -15.89
CA LEU A 146 23.66 -10.33 -15.52
C LEU A 146 22.60 -11.07 -16.34
N ILE A 147 22.81 -11.24 -17.65
CA ILE A 147 21.89 -11.97 -18.53
C ILE A 147 21.75 -13.44 -18.07
N ILE A 148 22.83 -14.07 -17.61
CA ILE A 148 22.80 -15.44 -17.07
C ILE A 148 22.11 -15.49 -15.69
N LEU A 149 22.19 -14.42 -14.89
CA LEU A 149 21.54 -14.35 -13.59
C LEU A 149 20.01 -14.33 -13.71
N VAL A 150 19.45 -13.67 -14.72
CA VAL A 150 18.00 -13.55 -14.95
C VAL A 150 17.28 -14.91 -15.03
N PRO A 151 17.69 -15.89 -15.88
CA PRO A 151 17.03 -17.18 -15.94
C PRO A 151 17.20 -17.99 -14.65
N ILE A 152 18.33 -17.85 -13.93
CA ILE A 152 18.53 -18.49 -12.63
C ILE A 152 17.51 -17.94 -11.62
N GLN A 153 17.38 -16.62 -11.52
CA GLN A 153 16.38 -15.97 -10.68
C GLN A 153 14.95 -16.36 -11.07
N ALA A 154 14.65 -16.45 -12.36
CA ALA A 154 13.34 -16.88 -12.85
C ALA A 154 13.05 -18.34 -12.47
N PHE A 155 14.03 -19.24 -12.61
CA PHE A 155 13.89 -20.64 -12.22
C PHE A 155 13.66 -20.80 -10.71
N MET A 156 14.47 -20.11 -9.89
CA MET A 156 14.31 -20.09 -8.44
C MET A 156 12.94 -19.51 -8.05
N GLY A 157 12.52 -18.41 -8.70
CA GLY A 157 11.22 -17.79 -8.49
C GLY A 157 10.05 -18.74 -8.77
N ARG A 158 10.11 -19.52 -9.85
CA ARG A 158 9.09 -20.54 -10.16
C ARG A 158 9.03 -21.63 -9.09
N LYS A 159 10.17 -22.13 -8.62
CA LYS A 159 10.23 -23.12 -7.54
C LYS A 159 9.71 -22.56 -6.22
N MET A 160 10.06 -21.33 -5.88
CA MET A 160 9.55 -20.65 -4.69
C MET A 160 8.02 -20.48 -4.77
N GLY A 161 7.50 -20.08 -5.93
CA GLY A 161 6.05 -19.99 -6.17
C GLY A 161 5.35 -21.34 -6.01
N TYR A 162 5.94 -22.42 -6.51
CA TYR A 162 5.43 -23.79 -6.35
C TYR A 162 5.34 -24.21 -4.87
N TYR A 163 6.42 -24.01 -4.08
CA TYR A 163 6.40 -24.34 -2.66
C TYR A 163 5.45 -23.43 -1.86
N ARG A 164 5.42 -22.13 -2.17
CA ARG A 164 4.49 -21.20 -1.52
C ARG A 164 3.04 -21.59 -1.73
N ARG A 165 2.68 -22.08 -2.92
CA ARG A 165 1.32 -22.56 -3.21
C ARG A 165 0.98 -23.81 -2.39
N GLN A 166 1.91 -24.74 -2.23
CA GLN A 166 1.69 -25.93 -1.39
C GLN A 166 1.55 -25.58 0.09
N VAL A 167 2.38 -24.67 0.60
CA VAL A 167 2.26 -24.17 1.97
C VAL A 167 0.92 -23.47 2.19
N ALA A 168 0.46 -22.68 1.22
CA ALA A 168 -0.84 -22.03 1.29
C ALA A 168 -1.99 -23.06 1.38
N THR A 169 -2.00 -24.09 0.53
CA THR A 169 -3.07 -25.11 0.56
C THR A 169 -3.06 -25.95 1.85
N LEU A 170 -1.89 -26.23 2.43
CA LEU A 170 -1.78 -26.88 3.74
C LEU A 170 -2.26 -25.97 4.87
N SER A 171 -1.88 -24.69 4.83
CA SER A 171 -2.33 -23.68 5.79
C SER A 171 -3.84 -23.52 5.77
N ASP A 172 -4.46 -23.49 4.58
CA ASP A 172 -5.91 -23.39 4.42
C ASP A 172 -6.63 -24.60 5.02
N LYS A 173 -6.12 -25.82 4.78
CA LYS A 173 -6.65 -27.05 5.39
C LYS A 173 -6.55 -27.01 6.92
N ARG A 174 -5.39 -26.60 7.45
CA ARG A 174 -5.19 -26.44 8.90
C ARG A 174 -6.19 -25.47 9.50
N ILE A 175 -6.38 -24.31 8.87
CA ILE A 175 -7.34 -23.30 9.32
C ILE A 175 -8.78 -23.84 9.28
N GLY A 176 -9.14 -24.59 8.23
CA GLY A 176 -10.43 -25.25 8.10
C GLY A 176 -10.73 -26.20 9.27
N ILE A 177 -9.82 -27.12 9.57
CA ILE A 177 -9.99 -28.08 10.68
C ILE A 177 -10.07 -27.35 12.03
N MET A 178 -9.24 -26.33 12.25
CA MET A 178 -9.31 -25.54 13.48
C MET A 178 -10.68 -24.87 13.62
N ASN A 179 -11.29 -24.40 12.53
CA ASN A 179 -12.63 -23.83 12.55
C ASN A 179 -13.70 -24.88 12.92
N GLU A 180 -13.62 -26.09 12.37
CA GLU A 180 -14.51 -27.21 12.72
C GLU A 180 -14.41 -27.57 14.22
N LEU A 181 -13.19 -27.61 14.77
CA LEU A 181 -12.96 -27.89 16.19
C LEU A 181 -13.52 -26.80 17.10
N LEU A 182 -13.34 -25.53 16.74
CA LEU A 182 -13.88 -24.41 17.50
C LEU A 182 -15.41 -24.43 17.51
N ASN A 183 -16.04 -24.76 16.38
CA ASN A 183 -17.50 -24.93 16.31
C ASN A 183 -17.99 -26.11 17.15
N GLY A 184 -17.21 -27.21 17.25
CA GLY A 184 -17.54 -28.42 18.02
C GLY A 184 -17.07 -28.44 19.48
N ILE A 185 -16.46 -27.35 20.00
CA ILE A 185 -15.68 -27.37 21.24
C ILE A 185 -16.47 -27.85 22.47
N ARG A 186 -17.78 -27.53 22.55
CA ARG A 186 -18.62 -27.95 23.69
C ARG A 186 -18.78 -29.46 23.77
N VAL A 187 -18.95 -30.13 22.63
CA VAL A 187 -19.08 -31.60 22.56
C VAL A 187 -17.76 -32.25 22.95
N ILE A 188 -16.64 -31.72 22.44
CA ILE A 188 -15.29 -32.23 22.75
C ILE A 188 -15.04 -32.17 24.26
N LYS A 189 -15.39 -31.06 24.92
CA LYS A 189 -15.26 -30.91 26.37
C LYS A 189 -16.20 -31.82 27.15
N MET A 190 -17.44 -31.97 26.69
CA MET A 190 -18.44 -32.83 27.34
C MET A 190 -18.01 -34.30 27.38
N TYR A 191 -17.34 -34.78 26.34
CA TYR A 191 -16.83 -36.15 26.24
C TYR A 191 -15.36 -36.31 26.65
N ALA A 192 -14.70 -35.25 27.14
CA ALA A 192 -13.28 -35.24 27.49
C ALA A 192 -12.34 -35.73 26.36
N TRP A 193 -12.70 -35.46 25.10
CA TRP A 193 -11.94 -35.87 23.92
C TRP A 193 -10.78 -34.93 23.54
N GLU A 194 -10.35 -34.06 24.45
CA GLU A 194 -9.33 -33.04 24.18
C GLU A 194 -7.98 -33.67 23.75
N ILE A 195 -7.58 -34.75 24.42
CA ILE A 195 -6.30 -35.45 24.17
C ILE A 195 -6.26 -36.12 22.79
N PRO A 196 -7.23 -36.99 22.39
CA PRO A 196 -7.20 -37.61 21.07
C PRO A 196 -7.34 -36.57 19.93
N PHE A 197 -8.11 -35.50 20.14
CA PHE A 197 -8.19 -34.42 19.15
C PHE A 197 -6.90 -33.60 19.05
N SER A 198 -6.21 -33.34 20.16
CA SER A 198 -4.88 -32.70 20.14
C SER A 198 -3.90 -33.51 19.30
N GLN A 199 -3.88 -34.83 19.49
CA GLN A 199 -3.02 -35.74 18.72
C GLN A 199 -3.34 -35.72 17.22
N LEU A 200 -4.64 -35.64 16.87
CA LEU A 200 -5.07 -35.50 15.47
C LEU A 200 -4.57 -34.19 14.85
N VAL A 201 -4.65 -33.07 15.57
CA VAL A 201 -4.17 -31.76 15.10
C VAL A 201 -2.64 -31.76 14.94
N ASP A 202 -1.91 -32.34 15.88
CA ASP A 202 -0.45 -32.45 15.82
C ASP A 202 0.01 -33.30 14.63
N ALA A 203 -0.69 -34.39 14.32
CA ALA A 203 -0.41 -35.21 13.14
C ALA A 203 -0.59 -34.44 11.82
N ILE A 204 -1.55 -33.50 11.77
CA ILE A 204 -1.80 -32.66 10.59
C ILE A 204 -0.77 -31.53 10.47
N ARG A 205 -0.20 -31.08 11.60
CA ARG A 205 0.83 -30.03 11.64
C ARG A 205 2.21 -30.49 11.18
N ILE A 206 2.52 -31.79 11.32
CA ILE A 206 3.82 -32.39 10.97
C ILE A 206 3.92 -32.67 9.45
N LYS A 207 2.80 -32.67 8.72
CA LYS A 207 2.71 -32.88 7.26
C LYS A 207 2.88 -31.57 6.48
#